data_AF-Q2T0K2-F1
#
_entry.id   AF-Q2T0K2-F1
#
_cell.length_a   1.000
_cell.length_b   1.000
_cell.length_c   1.000
_cell.angle_alpha   90.00
_cell.angle_beta   90.00
_cell.angle_gamma   90.00
#
_symmetry.space_group_name_H-M   'P 1'
#
loop_
_entity.id
_entity.type
_entity.pdbx_description
1 polymer ?
#
loop_
_entity_poly.entity_id
_entity_poly.type
_entity_poly.pdbx_seq_one_letter_code
_entity_poly.pdbx_strand_id
1 'polypeptide(L)' 'MDARLLEILVCPVCKGPLHYDRGAQELVCNADKLAYPIRDGIPVMLVDEARQTVEGTPVDPAGPAQGR' A
#
# COMPACT_ATOMS: atom_id res chain seq x y z
N MET A 1 -11.34 10.59 5.40
CA MET A 1 -11.37 9.90 4.09
C MET A 1 -12.79 9.51 3.77
N ASP A 2 -13.28 9.88 2.59
CA ASP A 2 -14.57 9.47 2.06
C ASP A 2 -14.62 7.95 1.84
N ALA A 3 -15.62 7.28 2.42
CA ALA A 3 -15.78 5.82 2.27
C ALA A 3 -15.82 5.39 0.80
N ARG A 4 -16.46 6.20 -0.05
CA ARG A 4 -16.55 5.98 -1.50
C ARG A 4 -15.19 5.96 -2.21
N LEU A 5 -14.20 6.71 -1.72
CA LEU A 5 -12.86 6.71 -2.32
C LEU A 5 -12.16 5.37 -2.04
N LEU A 6 -12.28 4.85 -0.81
CA LEU A 6 -11.68 3.58 -0.43
C LEU A 6 -12.20 2.40 -1.25
N GLU A 7 -13.47 2.46 -1.70
CA GLU A 7 -14.09 1.43 -2.54
C GLU A 7 -13.53 1.40 -3.98
N ILE A 8 -12.92 2.49 -4.45
CA ILE A 8 -12.34 2.60 -5.80
C ILE A 8 -10.84 2.23 -5.79
N LEU A 9 -10.18 2.36 -4.63
CA LEU A 9 -8.75 2.10 -4.51
C LEU A 9 -8.45 0.60 -4.54
N VAL A 10 -7.47 0.25 -5.37
CA VAL A 10 -6.92 -1.11 -5.49
C VAL A 10 -5.42 -1.11 -5.27
N CYS A 11 -4.86 -2.25 -4.88
CA CYS A 11 -3.41 -2.41 -4.71
C CYS A 11 -2.67 -2.09 -6.02
N PRO A 12 -1.61 -1.28 -6.02
CA PRO A 12 -0.86 -0.94 -7.23
C PRO A 12 -0.13 -2.15 -7.83
N VAL A 13 0.15 -3.18 -7.02
CA VAL A 13 0.84 -4.42 -7.42
C VAL A 13 -0.16 -5.42 -8.02
N CYS A 14 -0.99 -6.05 -7.19
CA CYS A 14 -1.90 -7.11 -7.65
C CYS A 14 -3.25 -6.62 -8.21
N LYS A 15 -3.57 -5.33 -8.10
CA LYS A 15 -4.90 -4.75 -8.41
C LYS A 15 -6.06 -5.32 -7.57
N GLY A 16 -5.75 -5.99 -6.47
CA GLY A 16 -6.73 -6.52 -5.52
C GLY A 16 -7.27 -5.47 -4.53
N PRO A 17 -8.23 -5.86 -3.68
CA PRO A 17 -8.85 -4.96 -2.71
C PRO A 17 -7.86 -4.51 -1.63
N LEU A 18 -8.11 -3.32 -1.08
CA LEU A 18 -7.37 -2.76 0.05
C LEU A 18 -8.29 -2.65 1.27
N HIS A 19 -7.77 -2.99 2.44
CA HIS A 19 -8.44 -2.80 3.72
C HIS A 19 -7.88 -1.56 4.41
N TYR A 20 -8.74 -0.62 4.80
CA TYR A 20 -8.30 0.57 5.52
C TYR A 20 -8.14 0.28 7.02
N ASP A 21 -6.90 0.33 7.51
CA ASP A 21 -6.60 0.34 8.93
C ASP A 21 -6.60 1.79 9.45
N ARG A 22 -7.67 2.17 10.14
CA ARG A 22 -7.82 3.50 10.75
C ARG A 22 -6.85 3.74 11.90
N GLY A 23 -6.46 2.69 12.63
CA GLY A 23 -5.57 2.81 13.78
C GLY A 23 -4.14 3.10 13.34
N ALA A 24 -3.70 2.43 12.27
CA ALA A 24 -2.37 2.62 11.68
C ALA A 24 -2.31 3.75 10.63
N GLN A 25 -3.46 4.24 10.15
CA GLN A 25 -3.56 5.11 8.97
C GLN A 25 -2.92 4.49 7.73
N GLU A 26 -3.22 3.22 7.45
CA GLU A 26 -2.64 2.45 6.34
C GLU A 26 -3.73 1.80 5.46
N LEU A 27 -3.43 1.60 4.17
CA LEU A 27 -4.19 0.74 3.28
C LEU A 27 -3.48 -0.61 3.12
N VAL A 28 -4.11 -1.67 3.61
CA VAL A 28 -3.51 -3.00 3.67
C VAL A 28 -3.97 -3.85 2.49
N CYS A 29 -3.01 -4.39 1.73
CA CYS A 29 -3.23 -5.48 0.79
C CYS A 29 -2.81 -6.81 1.43
N ASN A 30 -3.76 -7.68 1.71
CA ASN A 30 -3.48 -9.00 2.27
C ASN A 30 -2.78 -9.95 1.28
N ALA A 31 -3.03 -9.79 -0.02
CA ALA A 31 -2.45 -10.65 -1.05
C ALA A 31 -0.94 -10.43 -1.20
N ASP A 32 -0.52 -9.16 -1.30
CA ASP A 32 0.89 -8.78 -1.40
C ASP A 32 1.57 -8.65 -0.03
N LYS A 33 0.79 -8.70 1.06
CA LYS A 33 1.25 -8.51 2.45
C LYS A 33 1.93 -7.15 2.65
N LEU A 34 1.33 -6.12 2.04
CA LEU A 34 1.80 -4.74 2.05
C LEU A 34 0.80 -3.83 2.73
N ALA A 35 1.30 -2.80 3.40
CA ALA A 35 0.54 -1.71 3.98
C ALA A 35 1.07 -0.37 3.43
N TYR A 36 0.22 0.36 2.73
CA TYR A 36 0.52 1.66 2.14
C TYR A 36 0.15 2.77 3.12
N PRO A 37 1.08 3.62 3.57
CA PRO A 37 0.78 4.65 4.56
C PRO A 37 -0.10 5.76 3.97
N ILE A 38 -0.88 6.40 4.82
CA ILE A 38 -1.65 7.60 4.47
C ILE A 38 -1.04 8.80 5.19
N ARG A 39 -0.49 9.74 4.42
CA ARG A 39 0.18 10.94 4.92
C ARG A 39 -0.64 12.16 4.52
N ASP A 40 -0.97 13.03 5.49
CA ASP A 40 -1.81 14.23 5.25
C ASP A 40 -3.14 13.94 4.53
N GLY A 41 -3.72 12.75 4.76
CA GLY A 41 -4.94 12.31 4.11
C GLY A 41 -4.77 11.75 2.69
N ILE A 42 -3.54 11.68 2.19
CA ILE A 42 -3.17 11.18 0.85
C ILE A 42 -2.56 9.77 0.97
N PRO A 43 -3.16 8.75 0.33
CA PRO A 43 -2.55 7.42 0.26
C PRO A 43 -1.24 7.43 -0.55
N VAL A 44 -0.14 7.01 0.08
CA VAL A 44 1.16 6.84 -0.60
C VAL A 44 1.20 5.45 -1.21
N MET A 45 0.73 5.34 -2.45
CA MET A 45 0.61 4.08 -3.19
C MET A 45 1.90 3.72 -3.93
N LEU A 46 3.04 3.90 -3.26
CA LEU A 46 4.37 3.55 -3.76
C LEU A 46 4.83 2.25 -3.08
N VAL A 47 5.38 1.32 -3.85
CA VAL A 47 5.77 -0.01 -3.35
C VAL A 47 7.01 0.09 -2.45
N ASP A 48 7.92 1.01 -2.73
CA ASP A 48 9.12 1.25 -1.92
C ASP A 48 8.80 1.87 -0.55
N GLU A 49 7.68 2.60 -0.45
CA GLU A 49 7.20 3.20 0.80
C GLU A 49 6.23 2.27 1.56
N ALA A 50 5.89 1.11 0.99
CA ALA A 50 4.97 0.17 1.61
C ALA A 50 5.66 -0.63 2.72
N ARG A 51 4.98 -0.77 3.86
CA ARG A 51 5.42 -1.62 4.96
C ARG A 51 4.97 -3.06 4.75
N GLN A 52 5.81 -4.04 5.07
CA GLN A 52 5.39 -5.44 5.13
C GLN A 52 4.50 -5.69 6.34
N THR A 53 3.40 -6.43 6.14
CA THR A 53 2.49 -6.80 7.24
C THR A 53 2.83 -8.14 7.89
N VAL A 54 3.70 -8.93 7.26
CA VAL A 54 4.24 -10.15 7.86
C VAL A 54 5.72 -9.97 8.17
N GLU A 55 6.15 -10.50 9.29
CA GLU A 55 7.57 -10.57 9.65
C GLU A 55 8.29 -11.50 8.65
N GLY A 56 9.39 -11.04 8.05
CA GLY A 56 10.35 -11.90 7.35
C GLY A 56 10.18 -12.12 5.84
N THR A 57 9.48 -11.26 5.09
CA THR A 57 9.47 -11.29 3.61
C THR A 57 10.01 -9.98 3.04
N PRO A 58 11.32 -9.86 2.72
CA PRO A 58 11.87 -8.65 2.14
C PRO A 58 11.09 -8.23 0.89
N VAL A 59 10.52 -7.05 0.92
CA VAL A 59 10.08 -6.29 -0.24
C VAL A 59 11.37 -5.67 -0.74
N ASP A 60 11.90 -6.22 -1.83
CA ASP A 60 12.99 -5.56 -2.54
C ASP A 60 12.45 -4.23 -3.08
N PRO A 61 12.88 -3.06 -2.57
CA PRO A 61 12.43 -1.77 -3.10
C PRO A 61 12.95 -1.52 -4.53
N ALA A 62 13.74 -2.44 -5.09
CA ALA A 62 14.26 -2.40 -6.45
C ALA A 62 13.21 -2.85 -7.50
N GLY A 63 12.02 -2.24 -7.49
CA GLY A 63 11.32 -1.94 -8.76
C GLY A 63 12.17 -0.94 -9.55
N PRO A 64 12.07 -0.84 -10.88
CA PRO A 64 13.14 -0.30 -11.72
C PRO A 64 13.41 1.18 -11.40
N ALA A 65 14.32 1.42 -10.47
CA ALA A 65 15.06 2.64 -10.37
C ALA A 65 15.84 2.78 -11.68
N GLN A 66 15.76 3.96 -12.31
CA GLN A 66 16.54 4.42 -13.46
C GLN A 66 15.91 3.99 -14.80
N GLY A 67 15.20 4.84 -15.54
CA GLY A 67 15.67 6.17 -15.92
C GLY A 67 16.73 6.03 -17.01
N ARG A 68 16.29 5.82 -18.26
CA ARG A 68 16.92 6.31 -19.48
C ARG A 68 15.82 6.76 -20.44
#